data_AF-A0A7S3EUH2-F1
#
_entry.id   AF-A0A7S3EUH2-F1
#
_cell.length_a   1.000
_cell.length_b   1.000
_cell.length_c   1.000
_cell.angle_alpha   90.00
_cell.angle_beta   90.00
_cell.angle_gamma   90.00
#
_symmetry.space_group_name_H-M   'P 1'
#
loop_
_entity.id
_entity.type
_entity.pdbx_description
1 polymer ?
#
loop_
_entity_poly.entity_id
_entity_poly.type
_entity_poly.pdbx_seq_one_letter_code
_entity_poly.pdbx_strand_id
1 'polypeptide(L)'
;CGAIIEFKPITALAMIDEGEVDWKVIGINTADPKAVGINCLADLEASFPGEVDSIREWFTWYKAVDENGNKVDGKDPNVFGFDGKPLATEEALDVINAGNHCWNALVTRKIPRPPKLKLA
;
A
#
# COMPACT_ATOMS: atom_id res chain seq x y z
N CYS A 1 -8.48 13.78 -12.02
CA CYS A 1 -8.44 12.55 -11.21
C CYS A 1 -9.59 11.63 -11.64
N GLY A 2 -9.47 10.31 -11.47
CA GLY A 2 -10.51 9.34 -11.88
C GLY A 2 -10.18 8.47 -13.11
N ALA A 3 -8.92 8.43 -13.55
CA ALA A 3 -8.49 7.52 -14.60
C ALA A 3 -8.55 6.06 -14.11
N ILE A 4 -8.94 5.15 -15.01
CA ILE A 4 -8.86 3.70 -14.81
C ILE A 4 -7.74 3.20 -15.71
N ILE A 5 -6.73 2.59 -15.10
CA ILE A 5 -5.55 2.06 -15.80
C ILE A 5 -5.39 0.58 -15.47
N GLU A 6 -4.80 -0.15 -16.41
CA GLU A 6 -4.36 -1.51 -16.13
C GLU A 6 -3.02 -1.45 -15.38
N PHE A 7 -2.94 -2.20 -14.29
CA PHE A 7 -1.87 -2.11 -13.30
C PHE A 7 -1.35 -3.50 -12.99
N LYS A 8 -0.03 -3.66 -13.01
CA LYS A 8 0.66 -4.88 -12.64
C LYS A 8 1.22 -4.75 -11.22
N PRO A 9 0.67 -5.45 -10.21
CA PRO A 9 1.23 -5.47 -8.86
C PRO A 9 2.60 -6.15 -8.84
N ILE A 10 3.54 -5.63 -8.05
CA ILE A 10 4.91 -6.15 -7.93
C ILE A 10 5.28 -6.45 -6.47
N THR A 11 4.84 -5.64 -5.52
CA THR A 11 5.09 -5.86 -4.10
C THR A 11 4.03 -5.15 -3.25
N ALA A 12 4.03 -5.39 -1.94
CA ALA A 12 3.22 -4.66 -0.98
C ALA A 12 4.02 -4.37 0.30
N LEU A 13 3.71 -3.24 0.94
CA LEU A 13 4.19 -2.87 2.27
C LEU A 13 3.06 -2.91 3.28
N ALA A 14 3.30 -3.51 4.44
CA ALA A 14 2.35 -3.59 5.55
C ALA A 14 2.49 -2.37 6.47
N MET A 15 2.04 -1.19 6.04
CA MET A 15 2.06 0.01 6.89
C MET A 15 1.06 -0.15 8.03
N ILE A 16 1.43 0.27 9.24
CA ILE A 16 0.55 0.38 10.39
C ILE A 16 0.23 1.85 10.59
N ASP A 17 -0.99 2.23 10.23
CA ASP A 17 -1.50 3.61 10.34
C ASP A 17 -2.43 3.70 11.55
N GLU A 18 -2.01 4.42 12.59
CA GLU A 18 -2.82 4.65 13.81
C GLU A 18 -3.43 3.36 14.42
N GLY A 19 -2.70 2.24 14.31
CA GLY A 19 -3.09 0.93 14.86
C GLY A 19 -3.83 0.00 13.88
N GLU A 20 -4.09 0.44 12.65
CA GLU A 20 -4.71 -0.35 11.59
C GLU A 20 -3.68 -0.75 10.53
N VAL A 21 -3.87 -1.94 9.94
CA VAL A 21 -3.04 -2.37 8.80
C VAL A 21 -3.55 -1.68 7.53
N ASP A 22 -2.70 -0.87 6.93
CA ASP A 22 -2.98 -0.12 5.70
C ASP A 22 -1.97 -0.52 4.62
N TRP A 23 -2.33 -1.57 3.87
CA TRP A 23 -1.49 -2.14 2.83
C TRP A 23 -1.21 -1.15 1.70
N LYS A 24 0.07 -0.96 1.36
CA LYS A 24 0.51 -0.19 0.19
C LYS A 24 0.95 -1.15 -0.90
N VAL A 25 0.08 -1.43 -1.87
CA VAL A 25 0.43 -2.20 -3.06
C VAL A 25 1.21 -1.30 -4.02
N ILE A 26 2.37 -1.78 -4.46
CA ILE A 26 3.27 -1.09 -5.39
C ILE A 26 3.35 -1.91 -6.67
N GLY A 27 3.35 -1.22 -7.80
CA GLY A 27 3.34 -1.84 -9.11
C GLY A 27 3.43 -0.81 -10.23
N ILE A 28 3.30 -1.27 -11.46
CA ILE A 28 3.52 -0.46 -12.64
C ILE A 28 2.30 -0.47 -13.56
N ASN A 29 2.00 0.68 -14.17
CA ASN A 29 1.02 0.78 -15.25
C ASN A 29 1.49 -0.10 -16.42
N THR A 30 0.63 -0.96 -16.96
CA THR A 30 1.01 -1.86 -18.07
C THR A 30 1.34 -1.11 -19.36
N ALA A 31 0.88 0.13 -19.51
CA ALA A 31 1.23 1.02 -20.62
C ALA A 31 2.64 1.63 -20.50
N ASP A 32 3.32 1.52 -19.36
CA ASP A 32 4.69 2.00 -19.23
C ASP A 32 5.65 1.13 -20.10
N PRO A 33 6.54 1.73 -20.91
CA PRO A 33 7.48 0.96 -21.74
C PRO A 33 8.38 0.00 -20.95
N LYS A 34 8.68 0.31 -19.68
CA LYS A 34 9.46 -0.55 -18.78
C LYS A 34 8.64 -1.70 -18.20
N ALA A 35 7.30 -1.65 -18.27
CA ALA A 35 6.44 -2.65 -17.64
C ALA A 35 6.76 -4.07 -18.14
N VAL A 36 7.11 -4.25 -19.41
CA VAL A 36 7.49 -5.56 -19.97
C VAL A 36 8.65 -6.21 -19.20
N GLY A 37 9.61 -5.41 -18.74
CA GLY A 37 10.80 -5.87 -18.03
C GLY A 37 10.64 -6.04 -16.52
N ILE A 38 9.54 -5.59 -15.92
CA ILE A 38 9.37 -5.54 -14.45
C ILE A 38 8.32 -6.55 -14.00
N ASN A 39 8.71 -7.71 -13.48
CA ASN A 39 7.77 -8.76 -13.09
C ASN A 39 7.90 -9.19 -11.63
N CYS A 40 9.01 -8.84 -10.98
CA CYS A 40 9.24 -9.05 -9.57
C CYS A 40 9.93 -7.85 -8.92
N LEU A 41 10.06 -7.89 -7.60
CA LEU A 41 10.74 -6.85 -6.84
C LEU A 41 12.18 -6.59 -7.32
N ALA A 42 12.91 -7.65 -7.70
CA ALA A 42 14.29 -7.49 -8.19
C ALA A 42 14.35 -6.70 -9.50
N ASP A 43 13.41 -6.91 -10.41
CA ASP A 43 13.35 -6.16 -11.68
C ASP A 43 12.96 -4.69 -11.44
N LEU A 44 12.05 -4.46 -10.48
CA LEU A 44 11.65 -3.12 -10.07
C LEU A 44 12.84 -2.37 -9.48
N GLU A 45 13.58 -2.98 -8.57
CA GLU A 45 14.79 -2.42 -7.97
C GLU A 45 15.88 -2.18 -9.01
N ALA A 46 16.05 -3.07 -9.99
CA ALA A 46 17.00 -2.86 -11.08
C ALA A 46 16.59 -1.68 -12.01
N SER A 47 15.29 -1.49 -12.21
CA SER A 47 14.75 -0.45 -13.10
C SER A 47 14.56 0.91 -12.43
N PHE A 48 14.36 0.91 -11.12
CA PHE A 48 14.11 2.05 -10.23
C PHE A 48 14.77 1.82 -8.86
N PRO A 49 16.11 1.94 -8.78
CA PRO A 49 16.85 1.64 -7.55
C PRO A 49 16.44 2.55 -6.39
N GLY A 50 16.12 1.96 -5.24
CA GLY A 50 15.76 2.67 -4.01
C GLY A 50 14.35 3.26 -3.99
N GLU A 51 13.51 3.03 -5.01
CA GLU A 51 12.18 3.63 -5.08
C GLU A 51 11.24 3.08 -4.01
N VAL A 52 11.27 1.76 -3.76
CA VAL A 52 10.43 1.13 -2.73
C VAL A 52 10.81 1.63 -1.33
N ASP A 53 12.10 1.81 -1.08
CA ASP A 53 12.60 2.39 0.16
C ASP A 53 12.19 3.85 0.33
N SER A 54 12.26 4.64 -0.75
CA SER A 54 11.81 6.03 -0.77
C SER A 54 10.31 6.14 -0.48
N ILE A 55 9.49 5.26 -1.06
CA ILE A 55 8.05 5.18 -0.78
C ILE A 55 7.80 4.85 0.71
N ARG A 56 8.54 3.87 1.25
CA ARG A 56 8.44 3.47 2.66
C ARG A 56 8.84 4.61 3.59
N GLU A 57 9.92 5.31 3.30
CA GLU A 57 10.38 6.48 4.06
C GLU A 57 9.33 7.60 4.03
N TRP A 58 8.77 7.89 2.85
CA TRP A 58 7.71 8.88 2.74
C TRP A 58 6.51 8.52 3.62
N PHE A 59 6.03 7.28 3.53
CA PHE A 59 4.91 6.81 4.36
C PHE A 59 5.23 6.73 5.85
N THR A 60 6.50 6.61 6.23
CA THR A 60 6.94 6.69 7.63
C THR A 60 6.68 8.10 8.18
N TRP A 61 6.99 9.15 7.42
CA TRP A 61 7.06 10.50 7.95
C TRP A 61 5.90 11.42 7.57
N TYR A 62 5.11 11.13 6.52
CA TYR A 62 4.19 12.12 5.93
C TYR A 62 3.15 12.74 6.89
N LYS A 63 2.80 12.07 7.99
CA LYS A 63 1.92 12.59 9.05
C LYS A 63 2.68 13.13 10.26
N ALA A 64 3.93 12.72 10.42
CA ALA A 64 4.76 13.03 11.57
C ALA A 64 5.55 14.33 11.41
N VAL A 65 5.61 14.90 10.21
CA VAL A 65 6.29 16.17 9.93
C VAL A 65 5.38 17.21 9.27
N ASP A 66 5.69 18.48 9.47
CA ASP A 66 5.08 19.60 8.76
C ASP A 66 5.71 19.80 7.36
N GLU A 67 5.23 20.81 6.63
CA GLU A 67 5.74 21.15 5.29
C GLU A 67 7.22 21.57 5.25
N ASN A 68 7.81 21.88 6.41
CA ASN A 68 9.20 22.25 6.58
C ASN A 68 10.06 21.09 7.13
N GLY A 69 9.48 19.92 7.37
CA GLY A 69 10.15 18.75 7.93
C GLY A 69 10.25 18.73 9.46
N ASN A 70 9.57 19.63 10.17
CA ASN A 70 9.57 19.65 11.63
C ASN A 70 8.58 18.63 12.18
N LYS A 71 8.93 17.95 13.28
CA LYS A 71 8.02 17.00 13.94
C LYS A 71 6.73 17.69 14.37
N VAL A 72 5.58 17.08 14.06
CA VAL A 72 4.25 17.51 14.52
C VAL A 72 3.96 16.89 15.89
N ASP A 73 3.54 17.72 16.84
CA ASP A 73 3.21 17.27 18.19
C ASP A 73 2.07 16.23 18.19
N GLY A 74 2.27 15.13 18.91
CA GLY A 74 1.29 14.05 19.02
C GLY A 74 1.15 13.17 17.77
N LYS A 75 2.00 13.35 16.76
CA LYS A 75 2.08 12.50 15.57
C LYS A 75 3.42 11.78 15.53
N ASP A 76 3.38 10.47 15.78
CA ASP A 76 4.57 9.62 15.65
C ASP A 76 4.67 9.04 14.23
N PRO A 77 5.89 8.70 13.77
CA PRO A 77 6.08 8.09 12.47
C PRO A 77 5.35 6.75 12.36
N ASN A 78 4.82 6.46 11.17
CA ASN A 78 4.21 5.16 10.92
C ASN A 78 5.25 4.04 10.98
N VAL A 79 4.83 2.89 11.45
CA VAL A 79 5.66 1.67 11.47
C VAL A 79 5.17 0.68 10.44
N PHE A 80 5.95 -0.37 10.18
CA PHE A 80 5.61 -1.38 9.19
C PHE A 80 5.73 -2.78 9.79
N GLY A 81 4.80 -3.66 9.41
CA GLY A 81 4.93 -5.09 9.63
C GLY A 81 6.08 -5.69 8.82
N PHE A 82 6.40 -6.97 9.07
CA PHE A 82 7.46 -7.72 8.38
C PHE A 82 8.83 -7.02 8.40
N ASP A 83 9.17 -6.35 9.51
CA ASP A 83 10.38 -5.53 9.65
C ASP A 83 10.50 -4.41 8.59
N GLY A 84 9.38 -3.96 8.03
CA GLY A 84 9.35 -2.99 6.93
C GLY A 84 9.83 -3.54 5.59
N LYS A 85 9.95 -4.86 5.44
CA LYS A 85 10.36 -5.47 4.18
C LYS A 85 9.21 -5.49 3.18
N PRO A 86 9.47 -5.19 1.90
CA PRO A 86 8.52 -5.43 0.82
C PRO A 86 8.24 -6.94 0.68
N LEU A 87 6.98 -7.29 0.48
CA LEU A 87 6.57 -8.67 0.21
C LEU A 87 6.91 -9.11 -1.22
N ALA A 88 6.97 -10.41 -1.47
CA ALA A 88 7.06 -10.94 -2.83
C ALA A 88 5.79 -10.64 -3.64
N THR A 89 5.87 -10.76 -4.97
CA THR A 89 4.74 -10.50 -5.87
C THR A 89 3.53 -11.37 -5.52
N GLU A 90 3.75 -12.65 -5.24
CA GLU A 90 2.70 -13.62 -4.91
C GLU A 90 1.98 -13.24 -3.61
N GLU A 91 2.73 -12.84 -2.59
CA GLU A 91 2.18 -12.39 -1.31
C GLU A 91 1.40 -11.08 -1.46
N ALA A 92 1.85 -10.17 -2.32
CA ALA A 92 1.09 -8.96 -2.66
C ALA A 92 -0.23 -9.29 -3.38
N LEU A 93 -0.25 -10.30 -4.25
CA LEU A 93 -1.48 -10.80 -4.86
C LEU A 93 -2.42 -11.42 -3.82
N ASP A 94 -1.90 -12.12 -2.82
CA ASP A 94 -2.70 -12.66 -1.71
C ASP A 94 -3.39 -11.53 -0.91
N VAL A 95 -2.69 -10.43 -0.64
CA VAL A 95 -3.27 -9.23 -0.01
C VAL A 95 -4.43 -8.67 -0.84
N ILE A 96 -4.25 -8.52 -2.16
CA ILE A 96 -5.30 -8.03 -3.08
C ILE A 96 -6.50 -8.99 -3.08
N ASN A 97 -6.24 -10.29 -3.15
CA ASN A 97 -7.28 -11.32 -3.17
C ASN A 97 -8.06 -11.36 -1.86
N ALA A 98 -7.39 -11.20 -0.72
CA ALA A 98 -8.04 -11.09 0.59
C ALA A 98 -8.95 -9.85 0.66
N GLY A 99 -8.46 -8.69 0.20
CA GLY A 99 -9.27 -7.46 0.11
C GLY A 99 -10.50 -7.64 -0.79
N ASN A 100 -10.32 -8.25 -1.96
CA ASN A 100 -11.40 -8.59 -2.87
C ASN A 100 -12.40 -9.58 -2.26
N HIS A 101 -11.94 -10.57 -1.49
CA HIS A 101 -12.81 -11.50 -0.78
C HIS A 101 -13.69 -10.77 0.25
N CYS A 102 -13.09 -9.92 1.08
CA CYS A 102 -13.81 -9.09 2.05
C CYS A 102 -14.82 -8.16 1.36
N TRP A 103 -14.43 -7.53 0.26
CA TRP A 103 -15.32 -6.68 -0.53
C TRP A 103 -16.50 -7.47 -1.11
N ASN A 104 -16.26 -8.65 -1.68
CA ASN A 104 -17.31 -9.52 -2.21
C ASN A 104 -18.30 -9.94 -1.11
N ALA A 105 -17.80 -10.31 0.07
CA ALA A 105 -18.64 -10.65 1.21
C ALA A 105 -19.50 -9.45 1.65
N LEU A 106 -18.93 -8.24 1.65
CA LEU A 106 -19.64 -6.99 1.98
C LEU A 106 -20.77 -6.69 0.98
N VAL A 107 -20.47 -6.69 -0.32
CA VAL A 107 -21.46 -6.30 -1.35
C VAL A 107 -22.54 -7.36 -1.55
N THR A 108 -22.23 -8.63 -1.29
CA THR A 108 -23.21 -9.73 -1.31
C THR A 108 -23.95 -9.93 0.02
N ARG A 109 -23.66 -9.11 1.04
CA ARG A 109 -24.28 -9.16 2.38
C ARG A 109 -24.09 -10.49 3.12
N LYS A 110 -22.99 -11.20 2.83
CA LYS A 110 -22.60 -12.42 3.56
C LYS A 110 -21.98 -12.11 4.92
N ILE A 111 -21.50 -10.89 5.11
CA ILE A 111 -21.10 -10.36 6.42
C ILE A 111 -22.09 -9.27 6.87
N PRO A 112 -22.42 -9.19 8.17
CA PRO A 112 -23.28 -8.14 8.70
C PRO A 112 -22.66 -6.77 8.39
N ARG A 113 -23.48 -5.82 7.96
CA ARG A 113 -23.02 -4.43 7.89
C ARG A 113 -22.69 -4.00 9.31
N PRO A 114 -21.49 -3.44 9.59
CA PRO A 114 -21.25 -2.84 10.89
C PRO A 114 -22.34 -1.80 11.16
N PRO A 115 -22.80 -1.66 12.42
CA PRO A 115 -23.82 -0.68 12.75
C PRO A 115 -23.39 0.68 12.19
N LYS A 116 -24.35 1.41 11.59
CA LYS A 116 -24.08 2.78 11.13
C LYS A 116 -23.43 3.52 12.29
N LEU A 117 -22.19 4.00 12.11
CA LEU A 117 -21.62 4.97 13.04
C LEU A 117 -22.62 6.13 13.09
N LYS A 118 -23.26 6.29 14.25
CA LYS A 118 -23.96 7.52 14.55
C LYS A 118 -22.84 8.54 14.76
N LEU A 119 -22.55 9.31 13.72
CA LEU A 119 -21.85 10.57 13.89
C LEU A 119 -22.71 11.39 14.85
N ALA A 120 -22.27 11.47 16.09
CA ALA A 120 -22.84 12.36 17.10
C ALA A 120 -22.43 13.80 16.77
#